data_AF-A0A2E3YDW7-F1
#
_entry.id   AF-A0A2E3YDW7-F1
#
_cell.length_a   1.000
_cell.length_b   1.000
_cell.length_c   1.000
_cell.angle_alpha   90.00
_cell.angle_beta   90.00
_cell.angle_gamma   90.00
#
_symmetry.space_group_name_H-M   'P 1'
#
loop_
_entity.id
_entity.type
_entity.pdbx_description
1 polymer ?
#
loop_
_entity_poly.entity_id
_entity_poly.type
_entity_poly.pdbx_seq_one_letter_code
_entity_poly.pdbx_strand_id
1 'polypeptide(L)' 'MLQQREEGRADREAGTAEIQYEKAHAHGHYDLTVDTGISHPGECAAAIREFLNRDIPPRAFGAISA' A
#
# COMPACT_ATOMS: atom_id res chain seq x y z
N MET A 1 -7.90 1.60 12.92
CA MET A 1 -6.45 1.92 12.87
C MET A 1 -5.64 0.69 12.45
N LEU A 2 -4.37 0.82 12.03
CA LEU A 2 -3.51 -0.31 11.58
C LEU A 2 -3.30 -1.35 12.69
N GLN A 3 -2.91 -0.91 13.89
CA GLN A 3 -2.67 -1.78 15.05
C GLN A 3 -3.94 -2.55 15.48
N GLN A 4 -5.11 -1.90 15.54
CA GLN A 4 -6.39 -2.57 15.84
C GLN A 4 -6.76 -3.66 14.83
N ARG A 5 -6.36 -3.51 13.56
CA ARG A 5 -6.58 -4.52 12.52
C ARG A 5 -5.61 -5.70 12.64
N GLU A 6 -4.43 -5.47 13.20
CA GLU A 6 -3.46 -6.51 13.52
C GLU A 6 -3.90 -7.31 14.75
N GLU A 7 -4.36 -6.64 15.80
CA GLU A 7 -4.90 -7.30 17.00
C GLU A 7 -6.10 -8.20 16.70
N GLY A 8 -6.93 -7.82 15.72
CA GLY A 8 -8.05 -8.65 15.26
C GLY A 8 -7.63 -9.91 14.49
N ARG A 9 -6.34 -10.14 14.27
CA ARG A 9 -5.79 -11.28 13.53
C ARG A 9 -5.03 -12.21 14.48
N ALA A 10 -5.56 -13.41 14.67
CA ALA A 10 -4.99 -14.41 15.58
C ALA A 10 -3.63 -14.98 15.10
N ASP A 11 -3.23 -14.71 13.87
CA ASP A 11 -2.01 -15.22 13.24
C ASP A 11 -0.80 -14.27 13.31
N ARG A 12 -0.89 -13.14 14.03
CA ARG A 12 0.16 -12.10 14.01
C ARG A 12 0.64 -11.68 15.39
N GLU A 13 1.95 -11.50 15.50
CA GLU A 13 2.58 -10.82 16.64
C GLU A 13 2.35 -9.31 16.53
N ALA A 14 1.92 -8.68 17.62
CA ALA A 14 1.65 -7.25 17.67
C ALA A 14 2.90 -6.40 17.37
N GLY A 15 2.72 -5.31 16.63
CA GLY A 15 3.80 -4.41 16.20
C GLY A 15 4.45 -4.78 14.87
N THR A 16 4.12 -5.96 14.31
CA THR A 16 4.68 -6.43 13.03
C THR A 16 4.28 -5.50 11.88
N ALA A 17 3.02 -5.08 11.84
CA ALA A 17 2.46 -4.23 10.78
C ALA A 17 3.12 -2.85 10.72
N GLU A 18 3.44 -2.26 11.87
CA GLU A 18 4.11 -0.95 11.95
C GLU A 18 5.56 -1.03 11.45
N ILE A 19 6.31 -2.03 11.92
CA ILE A 19 7.70 -2.26 11.48
C ILE A 19 7.76 -2.54 9.97
N GLN A 20 6.80 -3.31 9.47
CA GLN A 20 6.71 -3.63 8.05
C GLN A 20 6.34 -2.41 7.20
N TYR A 21 5.48 -1.52 7.70
CA TYR A 21 5.06 -0.33 6.96
C TYR A 21 6.26 0.53 6.55
N GLU A 22 7.10 0.91 7.51
CA GLU A 22 8.29 1.73 7.23
C GLU A 22 9.26 1.02 6.28
N LYS A 23 9.52 -0.27 6.49
CA LYS A 23 10.43 -1.05 5.64
C LYS A 23 9.93 -1.21 4.22
N ALA A 24 8.65 -1.53 4.04
CA ALA A 24 8.05 -1.78 2.74
C ALA A 24 7.94 -0.50 1.89
N HIS A 25 7.77 0.65 2.54
CA HIS A 25 7.63 1.94 1.87
C HIS A 25 8.91 2.78 1.85
N ALA A 26 10.05 2.24 2.32
CA ALA A 26 11.32 2.95 2.39
C ALA A 26 11.79 3.55 1.06
N HIS A 27 11.47 2.90 -0.06
CA HIS A 27 11.83 3.38 -1.40
C HIS A 27 10.84 4.43 -1.94
N GLY A 28 9.65 4.55 -1.34
CA GLY A 28 8.71 5.66 -1.51
C GLY A 28 8.17 5.91 -2.92
N HIS A 29 8.49 5.06 -3.90
CA HIS A 29 8.14 5.30 -5.29
C HIS A 29 7.09 4.31 -5.79
N TYR A 30 5.91 4.85 -6.08
CA TYR A 30 4.75 4.13 -6.57
C TYR A 30 4.12 4.90 -7.73
N ASP A 31 3.64 4.18 -8.72
CA ASP A 31 2.86 4.77 -9.80
C ASP A 31 1.45 5.18 -9.35
N LEU A 32 0.95 4.53 -8.30
CA LEU A 32 -0.30 4.83 -7.59
C LEU A 32 -0.17 4.42 -6.12
N THR A 33 -0.69 5.24 -5.20
CA THR A 33 -0.86 4.91 -3.79
C THR A 33 -2.35 4.93 -3.42
N VAL A 34 -2.79 3.96 -2.62
CA VAL A 34 -4.13 3.92 -2.03
C VAL A 34 -4.02 3.81 -0.51
N ASP A 35 -4.83 4.56 0.23
CA ASP A 35 -4.81 4.55 1.69
C ASP A 35 -6.00 3.74 2.24
N THR A 36 -5.71 2.53 2.72
CA THR A 36 -6.70 1.62 3.33
C THR A 36 -7.04 1.97 4.79
N GLY A 37 -6.43 3.01 5.36
CA GLY A 37 -6.83 3.63 6.62
C GLY A 37 -7.96 4.64 6.45
N ILE A 38 -8.12 5.19 5.24
CA ILE A 38 -9.11 6.22 4.93
C ILE A 38 -10.22 5.66 4.03
N SER A 39 -9.86 4.94 2.97
CA SER A 39 -10.80 4.47 1.94
C SER A 39 -11.28 3.05 2.20
N HIS A 40 -12.48 2.72 1.72
CA HIS A 40 -12.98 1.35 1.74
C HIS A 40 -12.26 0.47 0.70
N PRO A 41 -12.16 -0.85 0.92
CA PRO A 41 -11.47 -1.75 0.00
C PRO A 41 -11.98 -1.69 -1.46
N GLY A 42 -13.29 -1.50 -1.66
CA GLY A 42 -13.87 -1.35 -2.99
C GLY A 42 -13.44 -0.08 -3.72
N GLU A 43 -13.25 1.01 -2.99
CA GLU A 43 -12.77 2.29 -3.52
C GLU A 43 -11.28 2.19 -3.90
N CYS A 44 -10.46 1.58 -3.05
CA CYS A 44 -9.07 1.29 -3.37
C CYS A 44 -8.96 0.43 -4.64
N ALA A 45 -9.78 -0.62 -4.76
CA ALA A 45 -9.79 -1.49 -5.92
C ALA A 45 -10.25 -0.74 -7.19
N ALA A 46 -11.26 0.13 -7.08
CA ALA A 46 -11.72 0.95 -8.19
C ALA A 46 -10.64 1.93 -8.67
N ALA A 47 -9.91 2.57 -7.74
CA ALA A 47 -8.80 3.47 -8.07
C ALA A 47 -7.66 2.75 -8.79
N ILE A 48 -7.31 1.52 -8.34
CA ILE A 48 -6.31 0.67 -9.02
C ILE A 48 -6.77 0.35 -10.45
N ARG A 49 -8.03 -0.06 -10.63
CA ARG A 49 -8.59 -0.36 -11.95
C ARG A 49 -8.57 0.87 -12.87
N GLU A 50 -8.98 2.02 -12.37
CA GLU A 50 -8.97 3.26 -13.14
C GLU A 50 -7.55 3.64 -13.57
N PHE A 51 -6.58 3.52 -12.66
CA PHE A 51 -5.18 3.77 -12.98
C PHE A 51 -4.66 2.87 -14.11
N LEU A 52 -4.95 1.56 -14.06
CA LEU A 52 -4.56 0.61 -15.10
C LEU A 52 -5.18 0.95 -16.48
N ASN A 53 -6.36 1.55 -16.51
CA ASN A 53 -7.04 1.93 -17.75
C ASN A 53 -6.49 3.20 -18.41
N ARG A 54 -5.59 3.95 -17.75
CA ARG A 54 -5.03 5.21 -18.28
C ARG A 54 -3.90 5.02 -19.29
N ASP A 55 -3.47 3.78 -19.51
CA ASP A 55 -2.36 3.41 -20.42
C ASP A 55 -1.08 4.25 -20.18
N ILE A 56 -0.77 4.49 -18.90
CA ILE A 56 0.44 5.21 -18.48
C ILE A 56 1.56 4.19 -18.28
N PRO A 57 2.72 4.36 -18.94
CA PRO A 57 3.87 3.49 -18.69
C PRO A 57 4.28 3.50 -17.22
N PRO A 58 4.63 2.34 -16.62
CA PRO A 58 5.12 2.29 -15.25
C PRO A 58 6.44 3.05 -15.10
N ARG A 59 6.54 3.89 -14.07
CA ARG A 59 7.72 4.75 -13.80
C ARG A 59 8.36 4.41 -12.46
N ALA A 60 7.64 3.74 -11.57
CA ALA A 60 8.10 3.46 -10.21
C ALA A 60 9.46 2.75 -10.17
N PHE A 61 9.69 1.73 -10.99
CA PHE A 61 10.97 1.04 -10.99
C PHE A 61 12.09 1.84 -11.65
N GLY A 62 11.78 2.72 -12.61
CA GLY A 62 12.77 3.53 -13.31
C GLY A 62 13.42 4.60 -12.42
N ALA A 63 12.76 5.01 -11.34
CA ALA A 63 13.30 6.01 -10.41
C ALA A 63 13.93 5.42 -9.14
N ILE A 64 13.96 4.09 -9.00
CA ILE A 64 14.72 3.44 -7.93
C ILE A 64 16.18 3.41 -8.36
N SER A 65 16.99 4.33 -7.84
CA SER A 65 18.44 4.25 -7.95
C SER A 65 18.95 3.04 -7.16
N ALA A 66 19.83 2.24 -7.78
CA ALA A 66 20.53 1.12 -7.15
C ALA A 66 21.46 1.57 -6.02
#